data_AF-A0A849E170-F1
#
_entry.id   AF-A0A849E170-F1
#
_cell.length_a   1.000
_cell.length_b   1.000
_cell.length_c   1.000
_cell.angle_alpha   90.00
_cell.angle_beta   90.00
_cell.angle_gamma   90.00
#
_symmetry.space_group_name_H-M   'P 1'
#
loop_
_entity.id
_entity.type
_entity.pdbx_description
1 polymer ?
#
loop_
_entity_poly.entity_id
_entity_poly.type
_entity_poly.pdbx_seq_one_letter_code
_entity_poly.pdbx_strand_id
1 'polypeptide(L)' 'YGILEKNLEIERISPENDRFMLCGSPSLLADMQKLLDSWGFEISPRLGEQGDYVIERAFVES' A
#
# COMPACT_ATOMS: atom_id res chain seq x y z
N TYR A 1 7.79 4.74 15.41
CA TYR A 1 8.64 4.93 14.22
C TYR A 1 9.04 3.56 13.71
N GLY A 2 8.81 3.26 12.44
CA GLY A 2 9.28 2.02 11.84
C GLY A 2 10.80 2.04 11.63
N ILE A 3 11.37 0.86 11.39
CA ILE A 3 12.82 0.70 11.18
C ILE A 3 13.24 1.29 9.83
N LEU A 4 12.35 1.26 8.84
CA LEU A 4 12.63 1.71 7.48
C LEU A 4 12.87 3.22 7.42
N GLU A 5 11.95 4.01 7.97
CA GLU A 5 12.01 5.48 7.95
C GLU A 5 13.24 5.98 8.70
N LYS A 6 13.54 5.33 9.83
CA LYS A 6 14.73 5.63 10.63
C LYS A 6 16.03 5.33 9.89
N ASN A 7 16.08 4.23 9.14
CA ASN A 7 17.29 3.80 8.44
C ASN A 7 17.54 4.58 7.15
N LEU A 8 16.48 5.05 6.49
CA LEU A 8 16.57 5.78 5.24
C LEU A 8 16.54 7.30 5.41
N GLU A 9 16.43 7.78 6.65
CA GLU A 9 16.33 9.22 6.98
C GLU A 9 15.19 9.93 6.20
N ILE A 10 14.12 9.19 5.93
CA ILE A 10 12.93 9.73 5.24
C ILE A 10 11.90 10.20 6.24
N GLU A 11 11.04 11.11 5.78
CA GLU A 11 9.88 11.54 6.54
C GLU A 11 8.93 10.37 6.81
N ARG A 12 8.08 10.55 7.83
CA ARG A 12 7.11 9.54 8.20
C ARG A 12 6.10 9.37 7.06
N ILE A 13 5.89 8.12 6.66
CA ILE A 13 4.87 7.74 5.68
C ILE A 13 3.50 8.31 6.08
N SER A 14 2.84 9.00 5.16
CA SER A 14 1.56 9.66 5.35
C SER A 14 0.70 9.68 4.07
N PRO A 15 -0.65 9.62 4.18
CA PRO A 15 -1.54 9.72 3.02
C PRO A 15 -1.41 11.02 2.23
N GLU A 16 -0.93 12.10 2.87
CA GLU A 16 -0.77 13.39 2.22
C GLU A 16 0.38 13.39 1.19
N ASN A 17 1.45 12.65 1.45
CA ASN A 17 2.68 12.71 0.64
C ASN A 17 3.05 11.41 -0.08
N ASP A 18 2.52 10.26 0.35
CA ASP A 18 2.97 8.96 -0.14
C ASP A 18 1.91 8.26 -0.98
N ARG A 19 2.35 7.50 -1.99
CA ARG A 19 1.50 6.68 -2.85
C ARG A 19 2.12 5.31 -3.04
N PHE A 20 1.31 4.26 -3.14
CA PHE A 20 1.78 2.88 -3.24
C PHE A 20 1.20 2.14 -4.45
N MET A 21 2.02 1.31 -5.09
CA MET A 21 1.59 0.29 -6.06
C MET A 21 2.08 -1.06 -5.55
N LEU A 22 1.16 -1.98 -5.27
CA LEU A 22 1.46 -3.28 -4.69
C LEU A 22 1.19 -4.39 -5.71
N CYS A 23 2.18 -5.24 -5.96
CA CYS A 23 2.03 -6.43 -6.81
C CYS A 23 2.53 -7.67 -6.04
N GLY A 24 1.67 -8.67 -5.83
CA GLY A 24 2.04 -9.83 -5.01
C GLY A 24 0.98 -10.93 -4.92
N SER A 25 1.17 -11.86 -3.97
CA SER A 25 0.21 -12.94 -3.70
C SER A 25 -1.11 -12.40 -3.13
N PRO A 26 -2.24 -13.12 -3.26
CA PRO A 26 -3.50 -12.71 -2.65
C PRO A 26 -3.41 -12.43 -1.15
N SER A 27 -2.66 -13.25 -0.41
CA SER A 27 -2.42 -13.09 1.03
C SER A 27 -1.63 -11.84 1.36
N LEU A 28 -0.52 -11.60 0.65
CA LEU A 28 0.30 -10.39 0.83
C LEU A 28 -0.52 -9.13 0.58
N LEU A 29 -1.28 -9.10 -0.52
CA LEU A 29 -2.10 -7.94 -0.86
C LEU A 29 -3.16 -7.67 0.20
N ALA A 30 -3.82 -8.72 0.72
CA ALA A 30 -4.81 -8.56 1.79
C ALA A 30 -4.22 -8.00 3.09
N ASP A 31 -3.01 -8.42 3.46
CA ASP A 31 -2.33 -7.92 4.66
C ASP A 31 -1.83 -6.49 4.49
N MET A 32 -1.27 -6.17 3.32
CA MET A 32 -0.83 -4.80 3.00
C MET A 32 -2.02 -3.83 2.90
N GLN A 33 -3.14 -4.27 2.33
CA GLN A 33 -4.36 -3.46 2.25
C GLN A 33 -4.83 -3.06 3.66
N LYS A 34 -4.95 -4.03 4.59
CA LYS A 34 -5.32 -3.76 5.99
C LYS A 34 -4.34 -2.80 6.67
N LEU A 35 -3.04 -2.93 6.40
CA LEU A 35 -2.02 -2.06 6.97
C LEU A 35 -2.19 -0.62 6.48
N LEU A 36 -2.29 -0.41 5.17
CA LEU A 36 -2.45 0.91 4.57
C LEU A 36 -3.78 1.57 4.98
N ASP A 37 -4.86 0.80 5.00
CA ASP A 37 -6.17 1.26 5.48
C ASP A 37 -6.08 1.71 6.95
N SER A 38 -5.35 0.97 7.80
CA SER A 38 -5.14 1.35 9.21
C SER A 38 -4.30 2.62 9.39
N TRP A 39 -3.54 3.00 8.38
CA TRP A 39 -2.74 4.23 8.34
C TRP A 39 -3.48 5.40 7.66
N GLY A 40 -4.72 5.17 7.20
CA GLY A 40 -5.58 6.18 6.60
C GLY A 40 -5.38 6.41 5.11
N PHE A 41 -4.71 5.49 4.41
CA PHE A 41 -4.63 5.52 2.95
C PHE A 41 -5.91 4.95 2.33
N GLU A 42 -6.36 5.53 1.23
CA GLU A 42 -7.54 5.05 0.50
C GLU A 42 -7.14 4.29 -0.76
N ILE A 43 -7.70 3.10 -0.98
CA ILE A 43 -7.46 2.35 -2.22
C ILE A 43 -8.14 3.02 -3.42
N SER A 44 -7.52 2.96 -4.59
CA SER A 44 -8.21 3.21 -5.85
C SER A 44 -9.38 2.22 -6.00
N PRO A 45 -10.64 2.69 -6.05
CA PRO A 45 -11.81 1.80 -6.02
C PRO A 45 -11.95 0.97 -7.31
N ARG A 46 -11.42 1.48 -8.43
CA ARG A 46 -11.38 0.81 -9.74
C ARG A 46 -10.44 1.53 -10.70
N LEU A 47 -10.12 0.85 -11.80
CA LEU A 47 -9.30 1.40 -12.88
C LEU A 47 -9.82 2.77 -13.35
N GLY A 48 -8.94 3.75 -13.38
CA GLY A 48 -9.25 5.12 -13.80
C GLY A 48 -9.77 6.04 -12.70
N GLU A 49 -9.99 5.54 -11.48
CA GLU A 49 -10.34 6.36 -10.32
C GLU A 49 -9.14 6.52 -9.38
N GLN A 50 -8.94 7.73 -8.87
CA GLN A 50 -7.82 8.04 -7.99
C GLN A 50 -7.99 7.38 -6.62
N GLY A 51 -6.88 6.92 -6.07
CA GLY A 51 -6.72 6.56 -4.67
C GLY A 51 -5.26 6.75 -4.28
N ASP A 52 -4.95 6.55 -3.01
CA ASP A 52 -3.58 6.67 -2.51
C ASP A 52 -2.74 5.43 -2.83
N TYR A 53 -3.38 4.29 -3.08
CA TYR A 53 -2.69 3.10 -3.56
C TYR A 53 -3.51 2.24 -4.53
N VAL A 54 -2.79 1.41 -5.28
CA VAL A 54 -3.33 0.41 -6.21
C VAL A 54 -2.77 -0.97 -5.89
N ILE A 55 -3.53 -2.03 -6.21
CA ILE A 55 -3.09 -3.42 -6.03
C ILE A 55 -3.23 -4.22 -7.32
N GLU A 56 -2.33 -5.18 -7.52
CA GLU A 56 -2.36 -6.14 -8.61
C GLU A 56 -1.93 -7.52 -8.11
N ARG A 57 -2.64 -8.59 -8.50
CA ARG A 57 -2.22 -9.96 -8.20
C ARG A 57 -1.10 -10.38 -9.14
N ALA A 58 0.07 -10.67 -8.58
CA ALA A 58 1.21 -11.19 -9.34
C ALA A 58 0.95 -12.61 -9.88
N PHE A 59 0.16 -13.39 -9.14
CA PHE A 59 -0.25 -14.74 -9.48
C PHE A 59 -1.53 -15.12 -8.74
N VAL A 60 -2.13 -16.25 -9.12
CA VAL A 60 -3.27 -16.85 -8.42
C VAL A 60 -2.83 -18.12 -7.69
N GLU A 61 -3.46 -18.43 -6.57
CA GLU A 61 -3.24 -19.71 -5.88
C GLU A 61 -3.95 -20.84 -6.63
N SER A 62 -3.39 -22.04 -6.55
CA SER A 62 -3.86 -23.26 -7.25
C SER A 62 -4.89 -24.02 -6.43
#